data_AF-W2CUA1-F1
#
_entry.id   AF-W2CUA1-F1
#
_cell.length_a   1.000
_cell.length_b   1.000
_cell.length_c   1.000
_cell.angle_alpha   90.00
_cell.angle_beta   90.00
_cell.angle_gamma   90.00
#
_symmetry.space_group_name_H-M   'P 1'
#
loop_
_entity.id
_entity.type
_entity.pdbx_description
1 polymer ?
#
loop_
_entity_poly.entity_id
_entity_poly.type
_entity_poly.pdbx_seq_one_letter_code
_entity_poly.pdbx_strand_id
1 'polypeptide(L)' 'MEKIDYFSSVPDPRVKGRCKHKLSDILIIAIATYLCGGDDYASMYEFLNIEVSR' A
#
# COMPACT_ATOMS: atom_id res chain seq x y z
N MET A 1 10.10 -11.04 -18.37
CA MET A 1 10.46 -10.03 -17.36
C MET A 1 10.44 -10.74 -16.01
N GLU A 2 11.56 -10.81 -15.31
CA GLU A 2 11.62 -11.41 -13.98
C GLU A 2 10.90 -10.49 -12.99
N LYS A 3 10.04 -11.05 -12.12
CA LYS A 3 9.30 -10.26 -11.14
C LYS A 3 10.20 -10.01 -9.93
N ILE A 4 10.66 -8.77 -9.78
CA ILE A 4 11.44 -8.35 -8.62
C ILE A 4 10.49 -8.13 -7.42
N ASP A 5 10.76 -8.80 -6.31
CA ASP A 5 10.04 -8.59 -5.04
C ASP A 5 10.77 -7.56 -4.17
N TYR A 6 10.43 -6.29 -4.41
CA TYR A 6 11.06 -5.13 -3.75
C TYR A 6 10.87 -5.10 -2.22
N PHE A 7 9.86 -5.81 -1.68
CA PHE A 7 9.54 -5.79 -0.25
C PHE A 7 9.93 -7.10 0.46
N SER A 8 10.61 -8.02 -0.23
CA SER A 8 11.01 -9.32 0.32
C SER A 8 11.88 -9.24 1.58
N SER A 9 12.67 -8.17 1.73
CA SER A 9 13.52 -7.93 2.91
C SER A 9 12.82 -7.18 4.04
N VAL A 10 11.60 -6.68 3.84
CA VAL A 10 10.86 -5.93 4.84
C VAL A 10 10.11 -6.90 5.75
N PRO A 11 10.47 -7.01 7.04
CA PRO A 11 9.73 -7.87 7.97
C PRO A 11 8.32 -7.32 8.16
N ASP A 12 7.32 -8.21 8.13
CA ASP A 12 5.93 -7.83 8.40
C ASP A 12 5.68 -7.79 9.92
N PRO A 13 5.52 -6.60 10.55
CA PRO A 13 5.33 -6.50 11.98
C PRO A 13 3.90 -6.84 12.41
N ARG A 14 2.98 -7.05 11.46
CA ARG A 14 1.55 -7.22 11.73
C ARG A 14 1.27 -8.64 12.18
N VAL A 15 0.21 -8.80 12.97
CA VAL A 15 -0.19 -10.12 13.49
C VAL A 15 -0.74 -10.99 12.36
N LYS A 16 -0.14 -12.16 12.13
CA LYS A 16 -0.59 -13.14 11.14
C LYS A 16 -2.06 -13.51 11.35
N GLY A 17 -2.83 -13.61 10.26
CA GLY A 17 -4.26 -13.92 10.29
C GLY A 17 -5.17 -12.74 10.68
N ARG A 18 -4.63 -11.57 11.04
CA ARG A 18 -5.42 -10.36 11.34
C ARG A 18 -5.37 -9.30 10.23
N CYS A 19 -4.76 -9.62 9.10
CA CYS A 19 -4.60 -8.70 7.96
C CYS A 19 -5.29 -9.25 6.72
N LYS A 20 -6.14 -8.43 6.09
CA LYS A 20 -6.82 -8.76 4.82
C LYS A 20 -5.96 -8.45 3.58
N HIS A 21 -5.03 -7.51 3.71
CA HIS A 21 -4.20 -7.00 2.60
C HIS A 21 -2.72 -7.33 2.82
N LYS A 22 -2.00 -7.59 1.72
CA LYS A 22 -0.55 -7.81 1.75
C LYS A 22 0.16 -6.54 2.19
N LEU A 23 1.30 -6.69 2.88
CA LEU A 23 2.08 -5.53 3.32
C LEU A 23 2.59 -4.73 2.13
N SER A 24 3.09 -5.42 1.10
CA SER A 24 3.57 -4.83 -0.15
C SER A 24 2.55 -3.88 -0.76
N ASP A 25 1.29 -4.28 -0.82
CA ASP A 25 0.24 -3.49 -1.47
C ASP A 25 -0.02 -2.20 -0.67
N ILE A 26 -0.10 -2.32 0.67
CA ILE A 26 -0.25 -1.16 1.56
C ILE A 26 0.94 -0.20 1.42
N LEU A 27 2.18 -0.72 1.36
CA LEU A 27 3.38 0.11 1.23
C LEU A 27 3.42 0.84 -0.11
N ILE A 28 3.05 0.17 -1.21
CA ILE A 28 2.96 0.81 -2.53
C ILE A 28 1.92 1.94 -2.52
N ILE A 29 0.74 1.68 -1.94
CA ILE A 29 -0.32 2.69 -1.83
C ILE A 29 0.17 3.87 -1.00
N ALA A 30 0.82 3.63 0.14
CA ALA A 30 1.34 4.70 0.99
C ALA A 30 2.35 5.58 0.25
N ILE A 31 3.29 4.97 -0.48
CA ILE A 31 4.27 5.69 -1.29
C ILE A 31 3.58 6.50 -2.40
N ALA A 32 2.63 5.89 -3.13
CA ALA A 32 1.91 6.57 -4.20
C ALA A 32 1.09 7.76 -3.67
N THR A 33 0.35 7.57 -2.58
CA THR A 33 -0.40 8.63 -1.90
C THR A 33 0.51 9.76 -1.46
N TYR A 34 1.66 9.43 -0.84
CA TYR A 34 2.65 10.42 -0.41
C TYR A 34 3.22 11.23 -1.58
N LEU A 35 3.56 10.56 -2.69
CA LEU A 35 4.03 11.23 -3.90
C LEU A 35 2.95 12.13 -4.54
N CYS A 36 1.67 11.85 -4.30
CA CYS A 36 0.54 12.68 -4.73
C CYS A 36 0.13 13.75 -3.71
N GLY A 37 0.88 13.93 -2.62
CA GLY A 37 0.65 14.97 -1.62
C GLY A 37 -0.34 14.61 -0.51
N GLY A 38 -0.75 13.35 -0.40
CA GLY A 38 -1.50 12.85 0.75
C GLY A 38 -0.55 12.38 1.87
N ASP A 39 -0.91 12.57 3.13
CA ASP A 39 0.00 12.37 4.26
C ASP A 39 -0.58 11.47 5.37
N ASP A 40 -1.81 10.99 5.19
CA ASP A 40 -2.51 10.19 6.19
C ASP A 40 -3.27 8.99 5.59
N TYR A 41 -3.87 8.19 6.47
CA TYR A 41 -4.67 7.03 6.07
C TYR A 41 -5.96 7.40 5.33
N ALA A 42 -6.53 8.58 5.59
CA ALA A 42 -7.69 9.06 4.86
C ALA A 42 -7.32 9.31 3.40
N SER A 43 -6.19 9.97 3.16
CA SER A 43 -5.62 10.20 1.83
C SER A 43 -5.33 8.90 1.09
N MET A 44 -4.83 7.87 1.79
CA MET A 44 -4.63 6.55 1.19
C MET A 44 -5.95 5.90 0.77
N TYR A 45 -7.00 6.05 1.58
CA TYR A 45 -8.33 5.53 1.27
C TYR A 45 -8.97 6.28 0.10
N GLU A 46 -8.85 7.61 0.07
CA GLU A 46 -9.29 8.43 -1.06
C GLU A 46 -8.57 8.05 -2.34
N PHE A 47 -7.24 7.90 -2.30
CA PHE A 47 -6.43 7.50 -3.44
C PHE A 47 -6.93 6.20 -4.09
N LEU A 48 -7.29 5.20 -3.28
CA LEU A 48 -7.87 3.94 -3.76
C LEU A 48 -9.28 4.09 -4.36
N ASN A 49 -10.09 5.01 -3.84
CA ASN A 49 -11.44 5.25 -4.35
C ASN A 49 -11.47 6.12 -5.62
N ILE A 50 -10.43 6.93 -5.85
CA ILE A 50 -10.30 7.74 -7.07
C ILE A 50 -10.24 6.84 -8.33
N GLU A 51 -9.69 5.62 -8.23
CA GLU A 51 -9.72 4.64 -9.33
C GLU A 51 -11.09 4.01 -9.61
N VAL A 52 -12.02 4.00 -8.64
CA VAL A 52 -13.36 3.39 -8.81
C VAL A 52 -14.37 4.37 -9.43
N SER A 53 -14.07 5.67 -9.35
CA SER A 53 -14.96 6.75 -9.85
C SER A 53 -14.50 7.35 -11.18
N ARG A 54 -13.53 6.73 -11.87
CA ARG A 54 -13.06 7.09 -13.21
C ARG A 54 -13.26 5.92 -14.16
#